data_AF-A0A4V2Y4K5-F1
#
_entry.id   AF-A0A4V2Y4K5-F1
#
_cell.length_a   1.000
_cell.length_b   1.000
_cell.length_c   1.000
_cell.angle_alpha   90.00
_cell.angle_beta   90.00
_cell.angle_gamma   90.00
#
_symmetry.space_group_name_H-M   'P 1'
#
loop_
_entity.id
_entity.type
_entity.pdbx_description
1 polymer ?
#
loop_
_entity_poly.entity_id
_entity_poly.type
_entity_poly.pdbx_seq_one_letter_code
_entity_poly.pdbx_strand_id
1 'polypeptide(L)'
;MSRVRRPAWGSILPVVTLLAGALFAASASTARGTGLREQGPTEITELIAAEQRRGRQQRAEYRRLRHEIDRISRATARHHARAKQARAGAGFTALGGPAVRVSLDDAPPDEPPPGVHPDDLVVHESDVQAVVNALWAGGARALQIMDQRVISTSAVRCVGNTLILQGVVYSPPPYTGNVTMKHATVPD
;
A
#
# COMPACT_ATOMS: atom_id res chain seq x y z
N MET A 1 -108.25 17.22 -41.87
CA MET A 1 -106.80 17.22 -41.60
C MET A 1 -106.60 17.38 -40.10
N SER A 2 -106.37 16.25 -39.42
CA SER A 2 -105.17 15.92 -38.62
C SER A 2 -105.21 16.41 -37.16
N ARG A 3 -105.69 15.52 -36.26
CA ARG A 3 -105.51 15.63 -34.80
C ARG A 3 -104.05 15.33 -34.47
N VAL A 4 -103.30 16.33 -34.02
CA VAL A 4 -101.94 16.16 -33.51
C VAL A 4 -102.04 15.62 -32.07
N ARG A 5 -101.70 14.35 -31.89
CA ARG A 5 -101.43 13.77 -30.56
C ARG A 5 -100.18 14.46 -30.01
N ARG A 6 -100.27 15.13 -28.86
CA ARG A 6 -99.10 15.63 -28.11
C ARG A 6 -98.47 14.45 -27.35
N PRO A 7 -97.33 13.87 -27.76
CA PRO A 7 -96.76 12.73 -27.06
C PRO A 7 -95.66 13.18 -26.09
N ALA A 8 -95.66 12.60 -24.89
CA ALA A 8 -94.50 12.36 -24.03
C ALA A 8 -93.60 13.52 -23.54
N TRP A 9 -93.72 14.75 -24.04
CA TRP A 9 -92.82 15.87 -23.64
C TRP A 9 -92.95 16.27 -22.16
N GLY A 10 -94.13 16.10 -21.57
CA GLY A 10 -94.35 16.39 -20.14
C GLY A 10 -93.61 15.44 -19.19
N SER A 11 -93.30 14.21 -19.63
CA SER A 11 -92.66 13.19 -18.77
C SER A 11 -91.14 13.11 -18.94
N ILE A 12 -90.61 13.62 -20.06
CA ILE A 12 -89.16 13.59 -20.35
C ILE A 12 -88.41 14.58 -19.46
N LEU A 13 -88.93 15.79 -19.30
CA LEU A 13 -88.30 16.84 -18.49
C LEU A 13 -88.03 16.42 -17.03
N PRO A 14 -89.01 15.88 -16.27
CA PRO A 14 -88.78 15.49 -14.87
C PRO A 14 -87.79 14.33 -14.76
N VAL A 15 -87.84 13.36 -15.68
CA VAL A 15 -86.91 12.21 -15.70
C VAL A 15 -85.48 12.68 -15.95
N VAL A 16 -85.26 13.57 -16.92
CA VAL A 16 -83.93 14.14 -17.22
C VAL A 16 -83.40 14.95 -16.03
N THR A 17 -84.24 15.76 -15.38
CA THR A 17 -83.81 16.53 -14.20
C THR A 17 -83.46 15.63 -13.01
N LEU A 18 -84.19 14.53 -12.81
CA LEU A 18 -83.94 13.60 -11.71
C LEU A 18 -82.65 12.80 -11.95
N LEU A 19 -82.40 12.37 -13.19
CA LEU A 19 -81.13 11.76 -13.61
C LEU A 19 -79.95 12.72 -13.45
N ALA A 20 -80.09 13.97 -13.89
CA ALA A 20 -79.05 14.99 -13.74
C ALA A 20 -78.76 15.29 -12.26
N GLY A 21 -79.80 15.40 -11.42
CA GLY A 21 -79.65 15.57 -9.99
C GLY A 21 -78.96 14.38 -9.31
N ALA A 22 -79.30 13.15 -9.70
CA ALA A 22 -78.66 11.94 -9.20
C ALA A 22 -77.18 11.84 -9.61
N LEU A 23 -76.87 12.17 -10.88
CA LEU A 23 -75.48 12.27 -11.37
C LEU A 23 -74.69 13.35 -10.63
N PHE A 24 -75.31 14.51 -10.38
CA PHE A 24 -74.68 15.60 -9.65
C PHE A 24 -74.44 15.23 -8.18
N ALA A 25 -75.41 14.56 -7.54
CA ALA A 25 -75.27 14.07 -6.16
C ALA A 25 -74.23 12.95 -6.05
N ALA A 26 -74.21 12.00 -6.99
CA ALA A 26 -73.20 10.95 -7.07
C ALA A 26 -71.82 11.58 -7.27
N SER A 27 -71.68 12.49 -8.24
CA SER A 27 -70.44 13.22 -8.50
C SER A 27 -70.00 14.04 -7.29
N ALA A 28 -70.91 14.74 -6.60
CA ALA A 28 -70.61 15.46 -5.37
C ALA A 28 -70.20 14.52 -4.22
N SER A 29 -70.83 13.34 -4.12
CA SER A 29 -70.49 12.34 -3.11
C SER A 29 -69.12 11.70 -3.35
N THR A 30 -68.75 11.49 -4.62
CA THR A 30 -67.45 10.99 -5.06
C THR A 30 -66.38 12.09 -5.02
N ALA A 31 -66.76 13.35 -5.22
CA ALA A 31 -65.90 14.53 -5.18
C ALA A 31 -65.56 14.99 -3.76
N ARG A 32 -66.22 14.45 -2.72
CA ARG A 32 -65.73 14.49 -1.33
C ARG A 32 -64.53 13.55 -1.14
N GLY A 33 -63.60 13.61 -2.10
CA GLY A 33 -62.39 12.83 -2.18
C GLY A 33 -61.58 12.93 -0.89
N THR A 34 -61.12 11.77 -0.47
CA THR A 34 -60.24 11.50 0.67
C THR A 34 -59.08 12.51 0.79
N GLY A 35 -59.03 13.24 1.90
CA GLY A 35 -57.84 13.56 2.74
C GLY A 35 -56.50 14.09 2.17
N LEU A 36 -56.31 14.27 0.86
CA LEU A 36 -54.97 14.52 0.29
C LEU A 36 -54.39 15.92 0.55
N ARG A 37 -55.19 16.87 1.06
CA ARG A 37 -54.77 18.29 1.19
C ARG A 37 -54.16 18.66 2.55
N GLU A 38 -54.35 17.86 3.59
CA GLU A 38 -53.75 18.11 4.92
C GLU A 38 -52.48 17.29 5.19
N GLN A 39 -52.25 16.17 4.51
CA GLN A 39 -51.14 15.23 4.83
C GLN A 39 -49.94 15.29 3.85
N GLY A 40 -50.16 15.67 2.57
CA GLY A 40 -49.12 15.62 1.52
C GLY A 40 -47.96 16.63 1.64
N PRO A 41 -48.19 17.91 2.02
CA PRO A 41 -47.10 18.89 2.14
C PRO A 41 -46.13 18.61 3.31
N THR A 42 -46.63 18.06 4.41
CA THR A 42 -45.84 17.73 5.60
C THR A 42 -44.94 16.51 5.38
N GLU A 43 -45.47 15.47 4.73
CA GLU A 43 -44.73 14.24 4.45
C GLU A 43 -43.51 14.46 3.53
N ILE A 44 -43.66 15.26 2.47
CA ILE A 44 -42.54 15.60 1.57
C ILE A 44 -41.47 16.42 2.30
N THR A 45 -41.88 17.37 3.13
CA THR A 45 -40.95 18.21 3.90
C THR A 45 -40.18 17.38 4.93
N GLU A 46 -40.84 16.43 5.57
CA GLU A 46 -40.22 15.48 6.50
C GLU A 46 -39.23 14.54 5.81
N LEU A 47 -39.57 14.03 4.62
CA LEU A 47 -38.67 13.19 3.83
C LEU A 47 -37.43 13.96 3.37
N ILE A 48 -37.60 15.18 2.86
CA ILE A 48 -36.47 16.06 2.49
C ILE A 48 -35.59 16.32 3.71
N ALA A 49 -36.19 16.62 4.86
CA ALA A 49 -35.44 16.84 6.10
C ALA A 49 -34.70 15.56 6.55
N ALA A 50 -35.30 14.39 6.41
CA ALA A 50 -34.69 13.10 6.71
C ALA A 50 -33.50 12.81 5.79
N GLU A 51 -33.65 12.98 4.47
CA GLU A 51 -32.57 12.77 3.52
C GLU A 51 -31.45 13.81 3.67
N GLN A 52 -31.78 15.07 3.99
CA GLN A 52 -30.75 16.04 4.33
C GLN A 52 -29.98 15.66 5.60
N ARG A 53 -30.64 15.12 6.63
CA ARG A 53 -29.98 14.57 7.83
C ARG A 53 -29.07 13.40 7.46
N ARG A 54 -29.54 12.46 6.64
CA ARG A 54 -28.77 11.32 6.15
C ARG A 54 -27.53 11.74 5.36
N GLY A 55 -27.69 12.67 4.42
CA GLY A 55 -26.57 13.24 3.66
C GLY A 55 -25.58 14.02 4.53
N ARG A 56 -26.05 14.72 5.58
CA ARG A 56 -25.16 15.36 6.57
C ARG A 56 -24.35 14.33 7.36
N GLN A 57 -24.97 13.23 7.78
CA GLN A 57 -24.29 12.14 8.49
C GLN A 57 -23.24 11.46 7.61
N GLN A 58 -23.61 11.07 6.38
CA GLN A 58 -22.67 10.46 5.42
C GLN A 58 -21.49 11.37 5.10
N ARG A 59 -21.72 12.69 4.94
CA ARG A 59 -20.63 13.66 4.75
C ARG A 59 -19.74 13.81 5.98
N ALA A 60 -20.28 13.68 7.19
CA ALA A 60 -19.49 13.69 8.41
C ALA A 60 -18.64 12.42 8.54
N GLU A 61 -19.23 11.26 8.23
CA GLU A 61 -18.55 9.97 8.22
C GLU A 61 -17.43 9.92 7.17
N TYR A 62 -17.71 10.36 5.94
CA TYR A 62 -16.71 10.47 4.88
C TYR A 62 -15.51 11.34 5.30
N ARG A 63 -15.76 12.51 5.90
CA ARG A 63 -14.69 13.39 6.41
C ARG A 63 -13.89 12.71 7.51
N ARG A 64 -14.55 12.02 8.45
CA ARG A 64 -13.88 11.26 9.51
C ARG A 64 -12.97 10.18 8.94
N LEU A 65 -13.49 9.37 8.02
CA LEU A 65 -12.73 8.30 7.38
C LEU A 65 -11.56 8.84 6.57
N ARG A 66 -11.75 9.97 5.85
CA ARG A 66 -10.67 10.62 5.11
C ARG A 66 -9.56 11.11 6.04
N HIS A 67 -9.91 11.72 7.17
CA HIS A 67 -8.93 12.12 8.18
C HIS A 67 -8.18 10.93 8.79
N GLU A 68 -8.87 9.81 8.99
CA GLU A 68 -8.26 8.59 9.47
C GLU A 68 -7.26 8.01 8.46
N ILE A 69 -7.62 7.95 7.18
CA ILE A 69 -6.70 7.58 6.09
C ILE A 69 -5.48 8.50 6.10
N ASP A 70 -5.67 9.82 6.09
CA ASP A 70 -4.56 10.77 6.08
C ASP A 70 -3.64 10.62 7.31
N ARG A 71 -4.21 10.32 8.48
CA ARG A 71 -3.45 10.05 9.71
C ARG A 71 -2.61 8.77 9.57
N ILE A 72 -3.22 7.68 9.11
CA ILE A 72 -2.56 6.39 8.91
C ILE A 72 -1.45 6.52 7.86
N SER A 73 -1.75 7.10 6.70
CA SER A 73 -0.78 7.32 5.62
C SER A 73 0.42 8.15 6.10
N ARG A 74 0.20 9.22 6.87
CA ARG A 74 1.31 10.01 7.44
C ARG A 74 2.13 9.23 8.47
N ALA A 75 1.50 8.42 9.31
CA ALA A 75 2.22 7.58 10.26
C ALA A 75 3.10 6.55 9.54
N THR A 76 2.53 5.82 8.58
CA THR A 76 3.23 4.85 7.74
C THR A 76 4.40 5.49 6.99
N ALA A 77 4.20 6.67 6.38
CA ALA A 77 5.28 7.41 5.72
C ALA A 77 6.43 7.77 6.68
N ARG A 78 6.13 8.23 7.90
CA ARG A 78 7.15 8.50 8.93
C ARG A 78 7.89 7.24 9.35
N HIS A 79 7.19 6.13 9.55
CA HIS A 79 7.83 4.85 9.90
C HIS A 79 8.76 4.36 8.77
N HIS A 80 8.32 4.45 7.51
CA HIS A 80 9.18 4.13 6.37
C HIS A 80 10.39 5.04 6.28
N ALA A 81 10.23 6.35 6.46
CA ALA A 81 11.35 7.30 6.45
C ALA A 81 12.38 6.97 7.55
N ARG A 82 11.91 6.69 8.77
CA ARG A 82 12.76 6.27 9.90
C ARG A 82 13.48 4.95 9.60
N ALA A 83 12.77 3.95 9.06
CA ALA A 83 13.36 2.68 8.68
C ALA A 83 14.41 2.83 7.57
N LYS A 84 14.16 3.69 6.59
CA LYS A 84 15.11 4.03 5.51
C LYS A 84 16.38 4.68 6.09
N GLN A 85 16.24 5.65 6.98
CA GLN A 85 17.37 6.30 7.65
C GLN A 85 18.17 5.31 8.50
N ALA A 86 17.50 4.46 9.28
CA ALA A 86 18.15 3.42 10.08
C ALA A 86 18.94 2.44 9.22
N ARG A 87 18.40 2.00 8.07
CA ARG A 87 19.10 1.14 7.11
C ARG A 87 20.32 1.81 6.48
N ALA A 88 20.26 3.12 6.23
CA ALA A 88 21.41 3.87 5.73
C ALA A 88 22.53 3.92 6.77
N GLY A 89 22.22 4.27 8.02
CA GLY A 89 23.19 4.31 9.11
C GLY A 89 23.78 2.95 9.48
N ALA A 90 23.01 1.87 9.32
CA ALA A 90 23.46 0.51 9.59
C ALA A 90 24.17 -0.18 8.41
N GLY A 91 24.39 0.51 7.30
CA GLY A 91 25.09 -0.06 6.13
C GLY A 91 24.27 -1.07 5.31
N PHE A 92 22.95 -1.13 5.48
CA PHE A 92 22.04 -2.03 4.73
C PHE A 92 21.46 -1.40 3.45
N THR A 93 22.00 -0.26 3.02
CA THR A 93 21.59 0.37 1.76
C THR A 93 22.45 -0.17 0.63
N ALA A 94 21.80 -0.56 -0.48
CA ALA A 94 22.50 -1.01 -1.68
C ALA A 94 23.35 0.13 -2.26
N LEU A 95 24.56 -0.22 -2.69
CA LEU A 95 25.54 0.71 -3.26
C LEU A 95 26.03 0.16 -4.60
N GLY A 96 26.08 1.00 -5.63
CA GLY A 96 26.50 0.64 -6.98
C GLY A 96 27.49 1.67 -7.56
N GLY A 97 28.42 1.20 -8.38
CA GLY A 97 29.47 2.02 -8.98
C GLY A 97 30.69 1.18 -9.38
N PRO A 98 31.79 1.83 -9.80
CA PRO A 98 33.06 1.17 -10.11
C PRO A 98 33.53 0.28 -8.97
N ALA A 99 34.17 -0.84 -9.31
CA ALA A 99 34.47 -1.89 -8.36
C ALA A 99 35.87 -2.46 -8.59
N VAL A 100 36.54 -2.85 -7.51
CA VAL A 100 37.78 -3.62 -7.54
C VAL A 100 37.50 -4.97 -6.89
N ARG A 101 37.92 -6.05 -7.54
CA ARG A 101 37.86 -7.39 -6.96
C ARG A 101 39.26 -7.82 -6.56
N VAL A 102 39.41 -8.24 -5.32
CA VAL A 102 40.63 -8.84 -4.78
C VAL A 102 40.32 -10.31 -4.53
N SER A 103 41.16 -11.21 -5.06
CA SER A 103 41.15 -12.64 -4.73
C SER A 103 42.35 -12.93 -3.84
N LEU A 104 42.11 -13.70 -2.79
CA LEU A 104 43.15 -14.27 -1.93
C LEU A 104 43.02 -15.78 -2.06
N ASP A 105 44.07 -16.41 -2.57
CA ASP A 105 44.11 -17.84 -2.85
C ASP A 105 45.30 -18.43 -2.10
N ASP A 106 45.09 -19.60 -1.48
CA ASP A 106 46.16 -20.36 -0.84
C ASP A 106 47.24 -20.74 -1.86
N ALA A 107 48.47 -20.94 -1.39
CA ALA A 107 49.55 -21.41 -2.24
C ALA A 107 49.26 -22.85 -2.73
N PRO A 108 49.69 -23.22 -3.95
CA PRO A 108 49.53 -24.58 -4.45
C PRO A 108 50.23 -25.59 -3.53
N PRO A 109 49.64 -26.78 -3.33
CA PRO A 109 50.15 -27.78 -2.38
C PRO A 109 51.43 -28.48 -2.86
N ASP A 110 51.81 -28.29 -4.13
CA ASP A 110 52.88 -29.04 -4.78
C ASP A 110 54.24 -28.39 -4.50
N GLU A 111 54.98 -29.01 -3.56
CA GLU A 111 56.39 -28.76 -3.21
C GLU A 111 56.70 -27.33 -2.73
N PRO A 112 56.57 -27.05 -1.42
CA PRO A 112 56.90 -25.75 -0.87
C PRO A 112 58.39 -25.43 -1.02
N PRO A 113 58.76 -24.16 -1.27
CA PRO A 113 60.15 -23.75 -1.36
C PRO A 113 60.93 -24.11 -0.07
N PRO A 114 62.25 -24.39 -0.18
CA PRO A 114 63.07 -24.71 0.98
C PRO A 114 63.01 -23.59 2.03
N GLY A 115 62.64 -23.94 3.27
CA GLY A 115 62.57 -23.00 4.39
C GLY A 115 61.21 -22.31 4.60
N VAL A 116 60.17 -22.68 3.84
CA VAL A 116 58.80 -22.18 4.04
C VAL A 116 58.03 -23.09 5.00
N HIS A 117 57.34 -22.50 5.98
CA HIS A 117 56.47 -23.28 6.87
C HIS A 117 55.09 -23.52 6.22
N PRO A 118 54.44 -24.66 6.48
CA PRO A 118 53.10 -24.93 5.94
C PRO A 118 52.06 -23.84 6.25
N ASP A 119 52.18 -23.19 7.41
CA ASP A 119 51.30 -22.07 7.79
C ASP A 119 51.49 -20.85 6.87
N ASP A 120 52.67 -20.64 6.26
CA ASP A 120 52.88 -19.52 5.34
C ASP A 120 52.17 -19.71 3.98
N LEU A 121 51.63 -20.91 3.73
CA LEU A 121 50.99 -21.30 2.46
C LEU A 121 49.47 -21.07 2.47
N VAL A 122 48.92 -20.66 3.61
CA VAL A 122 47.48 -20.52 3.83
C VAL A 122 47.13 -19.05 4.06
N VAL A 123 46.03 -18.60 3.48
CA VAL A 123 45.49 -17.26 3.73
C VAL A 123 44.90 -17.22 5.14
N HIS A 124 45.38 -16.28 5.96
CA HIS A 124 44.95 -16.09 7.34
C HIS A 124 43.89 -14.99 7.50
N GLU A 125 43.24 -15.00 8.67
CA GLU A 125 42.32 -13.92 9.09
C GLU A 125 42.99 -12.54 9.00
N SER A 126 44.25 -12.45 9.42
CA SER A 126 45.06 -11.23 9.39
C SER A 126 45.23 -10.69 7.98
N ASP A 127 45.34 -11.56 6.97
CA ASP A 127 45.54 -11.15 5.58
C ASP A 127 44.27 -10.54 5.01
N VAL A 128 43.12 -11.20 5.27
CA VAL A 128 41.81 -10.67 4.90
C VAL A 128 41.55 -9.33 5.61
N GLN A 129 41.87 -9.25 6.90
CA GLN A 129 41.72 -8.02 7.68
C GLN A 129 42.64 -6.90 7.17
N ALA A 130 43.88 -7.21 6.80
CA ALA A 130 44.81 -6.26 6.22
C ALA A 130 44.28 -5.70 4.89
N VAL A 131 43.75 -6.55 4.01
CA VAL A 131 43.10 -6.14 2.76
C VAL A 131 41.90 -5.24 3.03
N VAL A 132 41.00 -5.64 3.93
CA VAL A 132 39.83 -4.83 4.32
C VAL A 132 40.26 -3.45 4.81
N ASN A 133 41.26 -3.38 5.70
CA ASN A 133 41.76 -2.13 6.25
C ASN A 133 42.42 -1.24 5.19
N ALA A 134 43.28 -1.83 4.34
CA ALA A 134 43.94 -1.12 3.26
C ALA A 134 42.91 -0.51 2.30
N LEU A 135 41.85 -1.25 2.00
CA LEU A 135 40.83 -0.76 1.11
C LEU A 135 39.92 0.29 1.76
N TRP A 136 39.64 0.21 3.07
CA TRP A 136 38.99 1.30 3.81
C TRP A 136 39.85 2.57 3.81
N ALA A 137 41.15 2.43 4.06
CA ALA A 137 42.10 3.53 3.96
C ALA A 137 42.17 4.09 2.53
N GLY A 138 41.97 3.25 1.51
CA GLY A 138 41.84 3.63 0.10
C GLY A 138 40.53 4.33 -0.27
N GLY A 139 39.64 4.59 0.69
CA GLY A 139 38.42 5.38 0.47
C GLY A 139 37.21 4.58 -0.02
N ALA A 140 37.23 3.26 0.11
CA ALA A 140 36.06 2.47 -0.18
C ALA A 140 34.87 2.85 0.70
N ARG A 141 33.65 2.69 0.17
CA ARG A 141 32.39 3.00 0.86
C ARG A 141 31.52 1.77 1.12
N ALA A 142 31.85 0.67 0.46
CA ALA A 142 31.16 -0.60 0.60
C ALA A 142 32.13 -1.75 0.41
N LEU A 143 31.95 -2.78 1.22
CA LEU A 143 32.68 -4.03 1.15
C LEU A 143 31.75 -5.22 1.05
N GLN A 144 32.17 -6.19 0.26
CA GLN A 144 31.59 -7.51 0.25
C GLN A 144 32.74 -8.52 0.23
N ILE A 145 32.69 -9.47 1.16
CA ILE A 145 33.57 -10.64 1.19
C ILE A 145 32.69 -11.82 0.79
N MET A 146 33.02 -12.49 -0.30
CA MET A 146 32.16 -13.53 -0.91
C MET A 146 30.77 -12.98 -1.22
N ASP A 147 29.72 -13.50 -0.59
CA ASP A 147 28.33 -13.08 -0.66
C ASP A 147 27.88 -12.23 0.54
N GLN A 148 28.79 -11.93 1.48
CA GLN A 148 28.46 -11.21 2.72
C GLN A 148 28.91 -9.75 2.66
N ARG A 149 27.96 -8.85 2.92
CA ARG A 149 28.22 -7.41 3.04
C ARG A 149 28.93 -7.12 4.36
N VAL A 150 30.04 -6.41 4.32
CA VAL A 150 30.71 -5.93 5.54
C VAL A 150 30.04 -4.64 6.00
N ILE A 151 29.61 -4.61 7.25
CA ILE A 151 29.05 -3.48 7.99
C ILE A 151 29.86 -3.25 9.27
N SER A 152 29.56 -2.20 10.03
CA SER A 152 30.31 -1.81 11.24
C SER A 152 30.34 -2.89 12.33
N THR A 153 29.40 -3.84 12.30
CA THR A 153 29.32 -4.95 13.25
C THR A 153 29.77 -6.29 12.65
N SER A 154 30.30 -6.29 11.43
CA SER A 154 30.85 -7.50 10.81
C SER A 154 32.21 -7.83 11.41
N ALA A 155 32.44 -9.11 11.65
CA ALA A 155 33.75 -9.64 12.02
C ALA A 155 34.13 -10.75 11.06
N VAL A 156 35.40 -10.74 10.67
CA VAL A 156 36.08 -11.85 9.99
C VAL A 156 36.70 -12.70 11.09
N ARG A 157 36.43 -14.00 11.10
CA ARG A 157 36.99 -14.88 12.13
C ARG A 157 37.38 -16.22 11.53
N CYS A 158 38.63 -16.63 11.69
CA CYS A 158 39.09 -17.95 11.29
C CYS A 158 38.91 -18.95 12.44
N VAL A 159 38.44 -20.15 12.09
CA VAL A 159 38.44 -21.32 12.99
C VAL A 159 39.04 -22.48 12.21
N GLY A 160 40.31 -22.78 12.46
CA GLY A 160 41.07 -23.71 11.63
C GLY A 160 41.24 -23.17 10.19
N ASN A 161 41.02 -24.03 9.19
CA ASN A 161 41.07 -23.69 7.77
C ASN A 161 39.79 -23.05 7.22
N THR A 162 38.88 -22.64 8.10
CA THR A 162 37.53 -22.22 7.74
C THR A 162 37.29 -20.79 8.20
N LEU A 163 36.75 -19.98 7.28
CA LEU A 163 36.41 -18.59 7.52
C LEU A 163 34.96 -18.47 7.97
N ILE A 164 34.70 -17.75 9.06
CA ILE A 164 33.35 -17.44 9.52
C ILE A 164 33.08 -15.96 9.31
N LEU A 165 32.03 -15.66 8.55
CA LEU A 165 31.54 -14.31 8.30
C LEU A 165 30.10 -14.22 8.75
N GLN A 166 29.83 -13.42 9.79
CA GLN A 166 28.46 -13.19 10.30
C GLN A 166 27.71 -14.49 10.67
N GLY A 167 28.44 -15.52 11.13
CA GLY A 167 27.88 -16.83 11.45
C GLY A 167 27.72 -17.77 10.26
N VAL A 168 28.00 -17.33 9.03
CA VAL A 168 28.08 -18.18 7.86
C VAL A 168 29.50 -18.76 7.76
N VAL A 169 29.57 -20.07 7.60
CA VAL A 169 30.81 -20.84 7.54
C VAL A 169 31.21 -21.01 6.08
N TYR A 170 32.41 -20.56 5.74
CA TYR A 170 33.06 -20.73 4.44
C TYR A 170 34.22 -21.70 4.60
N SER A 171 33.97 -22.94 4.22
CA SER A 171 34.96 -24.02 4.24
C SER A 171 35.56 -24.23 2.83
N PRO A 172 36.81 -24.70 2.75
CA PRO A 172 37.45 -25.14 1.50
C PRO A 172 36.61 -26.05 0.61
N PRO A 173 36.45 -25.80 -0.71
CA PRO A 173 37.38 -26.33 -1.74
C PRO A 173 37.52 -25.43 -3.01
N PRO A 174 38.38 -25.80 -4.01
CA PRO A 174 39.55 -24.96 -4.36
C PRO A 174 39.17 -23.48 -4.49
N TYR A 175 39.80 -22.69 -3.65
CA TYR A 175 39.28 -21.42 -3.16
C TYR A 175 39.29 -20.32 -4.21
N THR A 176 38.21 -19.54 -4.22
CA THR A 176 38.23 -18.19 -4.79
C THR A 176 37.58 -17.29 -3.76
N GLY A 177 38.41 -16.78 -2.85
CA GLY A 177 38.06 -15.77 -1.86
C GLY A 177 37.74 -14.44 -2.54
N ASN A 178 36.60 -14.31 -3.22
CA ASN A 178 36.24 -13.09 -3.92
C ASN A 178 35.86 -11.99 -2.92
N VAL A 179 36.81 -11.14 -2.52
CA VAL A 179 36.50 -9.85 -1.90
C VAL A 179 36.15 -8.89 -3.03
N THR A 180 34.85 -8.72 -3.27
CA THR A 180 34.37 -7.77 -4.27
C THR A 180 34.09 -6.44 -3.57
N MET A 181 34.92 -5.45 -3.86
CA MET A 181 34.75 -4.10 -3.34
C MET A 181 34.12 -3.18 -4.36
N LYS A 182 33.12 -2.38 -3.95
CA LYS A 182 32.45 -1.41 -4.82
C LYS A 182 32.64 0.00 -4.25
N HIS A 183 33.21 0.90 -5.04
CA HIS A 183 33.16 2.33 -4.82
C HIS A 183 31.87 2.88 -5.44
N ALA A 184 30.95 3.36 -4.60
CA ALA A 184 29.67 3.89 -5.04
C ALA A 184 29.49 5.32 -4.52
N THR A 185 29.34 6.26 -5.45
CA THR A 185 28.86 7.60 -5.13
C THR A 185 27.33 7.55 -5.16
N VAL A 186 26.68 8.08 -4.12
CA VAL A 186 25.23 8.28 -4.15
C VAL A 186 24.95 9.24 -5.31
N PRO A 187 24.09 8.90 -6.30
CA PRO A 187 23.61 9.92 -7.22
C PRO A 187 22.75 10.90 -6.42
N ASP A 188 23.02 12.19 -6.62
CA ASP A 188 22.31 13.31 -5.98
C ASP A 188 20.77 13.15 -6.06
#